data_AF-A0AAW2GZQ9-F1
#
_entry.id   AF-A0AAW2GZQ9-F1
#
_cell.length_a   1.000
_cell.length_b   1.000
_cell.length_c   1.000
_cell.angle_alpha   90.00
_cell.angle_beta   90.00
_cell.angle_gamma   90.00
#
_symmetry.space_group_name_H-M   'P 1'
#
loop_
_entity.id
_entity.type
_entity.pdbx_description
1 polymer ?
#
loop_
_entity_poly.entity_id
_entity_poly.type
_entity_poly.pdbx_seq_one_letter_code
_entity_poly.pdbx_strand_id
1 'polypeptide(L)'
;MFEGHDTTAVAITWALFLLGNNPEHQEKVHEELEEVFGNSDAPITVKDLPQLKYLDRVIKETLRLFPSVPLIMRQLTEEVKLGKRDFA
;
A
#
# COMPACT_ATOMS: atom_id res chain seq x y z
N MET A 1 6.23 18.65 -6.93
CA MET A 1 5.26 17.81 -6.20
C MET A 1 5.93 16.45 -6.05
N PHE A 2 6.60 16.15 -4.93
CA PHE A 2 7.70 15.17 -4.90
C PHE A 2 7.44 13.95 -4.00
N GLU A 3 6.41 13.98 -3.13
CA GLU A 3 6.25 12.92 -2.12
C GLU A 3 4.88 12.24 -2.21
N GLY A 4 3.78 12.99 -2.15
CA GLY A 4 2.44 12.38 -2.23
C GLY A 4 2.05 11.87 -3.63
N HIS A 5 2.63 12.43 -4.69
CA HIS A 5 2.28 12.07 -6.06
C HIS A 5 3.08 10.84 -6.52
N ASP A 6 4.41 10.95 -6.57
CA ASP A 6 5.26 9.92 -7.17
C ASP A 6 5.22 8.61 -6.39
N THR A 7 5.24 8.66 -5.05
CA THR A 7 5.17 7.44 -4.23
C THR A 7 3.82 6.73 -4.35
N THR A 8 2.72 7.49 -4.41
CA THR A 8 1.37 6.95 -4.58
C THR A 8 1.18 6.39 -6.00
N ALA A 9 1.68 7.07 -7.03
CA ALA A 9 1.61 6.61 -8.42
C ALA A 9 2.34 5.27 -8.60
N VAL A 10 3.51 5.11 -7.98
CA VAL A 10 4.25 3.83 -7.98
C VAL A 10 3.47 2.74 -7.25
N ALA A 11 2.90 3.03 -6.08
CA ALA A 11 2.09 2.07 -5.34
C ALA A 11 0.88 1.59 -6.15
N ILE A 12 0.15 2.51 -6.78
CA ILE A 12 -1.01 2.21 -7.63
C ILE A 12 -0.59 1.38 -8.84
N THR A 13 0.53 1.71 -9.48
CA THR A 13 1.03 0.99 -10.65
C THR A 13 1.30 -0.49 -10.33
N TRP A 14 1.99 -0.76 -9.22
CA TRP A 14 2.24 -2.14 -8.79
C TRP A 14 0.97 -2.86 -8.34
N ALA A 15 0.04 -2.17 -7.66
CA ALA A 15 -1.23 -2.76 -7.26
C ALA A 15 -2.05 -3.20 -8.47
N LEU A 16 -2.17 -2.34 -9.49
CA LEU A 16 -2.86 -2.66 -10.74
C LEU A 16 -2.17 -3.78 -11.51
N PHE A 17 -0.84 -3.76 -11.58
CA PHE A 17 -0.07 -4.84 -12.21
C PHE A 17 -0.33 -6.18 -11.51
N LEU A 18 -0.27 -6.23 -10.18
CA LEU A 18 -0.50 -7.46 -9.42
C LEU A 18 -1.94 -7.95 -9.56
N LEU A 19 -2.94 -7.06 -9.47
CA LEU A 19 -4.34 -7.45 -9.66
C LEU A 19 -4.59 -8.00 -11.06
N GLY A 20 -4.06 -7.34 -12.10
CA GLY A 20 -4.20 -7.81 -13.49
C GLY A 20 -3.52 -9.16 -13.76
N ASN A 21 -2.52 -9.54 -12.96
CA ASN A 21 -1.86 -10.85 -13.02
C ASN A 21 -2.48 -11.89 -12.05
N ASN A 22 -3.42 -11.50 -11.19
CA ASN A 22 -4.06 -12.38 -10.21
C ASN A 22 -5.59 -12.21 -10.25
N PRO A 23 -6.27 -12.73 -11.30
CA PRO A 23 -7.71 -12.51 -11.51
C PRO A 23 -8.59 -12.91 -10.32
N GLU A 24 -8.22 -13.98 -9.59
CA GLU A 24 -8.93 -14.40 -8.38
C GLU A 24 -8.97 -13.28 -7.31
N HIS A 25 -7.87 -12.53 -7.16
CA HIS A 25 -7.78 -11.47 -6.17
C HIS A 25 -8.44 -10.19 -6.67
N GLN A 26 -8.40 -9.95 -7.98
CA GLN A 26 -9.18 -8.88 -8.60
C GLN A 26 -10.69 -9.08 -8.41
N GLU A 27 -11.17 -10.30 -8.60
CA GLU A 27 -12.59 -10.63 -8.38
C GLU A 27 -13.00 -10.38 -6.93
N LYS A 28 -12.22 -10.84 -5.96
CA LYS A 28 -12.49 -10.59 -4.53
C LYS A 28 -12.52 -9.10 -4.15
N VAL A 29 -11.67 -8.28 -4.79
CA VAL A 29 -11.74 -6.81 -4.61
C VAL A 29 -13.03 -6.28 -5.21
N HIS A 30 -13.43 -6.74 -6.40
CA HIS A 30 -14.67 -6.32 -7.03
C HIS A 30 -15.90 -6.69 -6.19
N GLU A 31 -15.97 -7.93 -5.69
CA GLU A 31 -17.01 -8.41 -4.78
C GLU A 31 -17.10 -7.54 -3.51
N GLU A 32 -15.97 -7.18 -2.89
CA GLU A 32 -15.96 -6.28 -1.72
C GLU A 32 -16.50 -4.88 -2.07
N LEU A 33 -16.16 -4.35 -3.25
CA LEU A 33 -16.68 -3.04 -3.70
C LEU A 33 -18.19 -3.10 -3.93
N GLU A 34 -18.71 -4.17 -4.52
CA GLU A 34 -20.16 -4.39 -4.69
C GLU A 34 -20.88 -4.56 -3.33
N GLU A 35 -20.28 -5.25 -2.36
CA GLU A 35 -20.85 -5.41 -1.01
C GLU A 35 -20.94 -4.06 -0.27
N VAL A 36 -19.90 -3.23 -0.37
CA VAL A 36 -19.82 -1.96 0.36
C VAL A 36 -20.61 -0.84 -0.32
N PHE A 37 -20.58 -0.77 -1.65
CA PHE A 37 -21.14 0.36 -2.40
C PHE A 37 -22.39 -0.01 -3.22
N GLY A 38 -22.50 -1.25 -3.69
CA GLY A 38 -23.57 -1.71 -4.57
C GLY A 38 -23.86 -0.74 -5.71
N ASN A 39 -25.15 -0.47 -5.95
CA ASN A 39 -25.62 0.47 -6.98
C ASN A 39 -25.85 1.90 -6.44
N SER A 40 -25.15 2.30 -5.38
CA SER A 40 -25.33 3.63 -4.79
C SER A 40 -24.66 4.71 -5.64
N ASP A 41 -25.42 5.73 -6.05
CA ASP A 41 -24.88 6.95 -6.67
C ASP A 41 -24.29 7.94 -5.64
N ALA A 42 -24.36 7.61 -4.34
CA ALA A 42 -23.81 8.47 -3.31
C ALA A 42 -22.27 8.58 -3.45
N PRO A 43 -21.69 9.78 -3.32
CA PRO A 43 -20.24 9.93 -3.35
C PRO A 43 -19.56 9.12 -2.25
N ILE A 44 -18.45 8.47 -2.60
CA ILE A 44 -17.60 7.75 -1.64
C ILE A 44 -17.00 8.76 -0.66
N THR A 45 -17.03 8.43 0.63
CA THR A 45 -16.49 9.25 1.71
C THR A 45 -15.40 8.51 2.48
N VAL A 46 -14.62 9.25 3.29
CA VAL A 46 -13.59 8.66 4.16
C VAL A 46 -14.17 7.66 5.16
N LYS A 47 -15.46 7.78 5.51
CA LYS A 47 -16.15 6.87 6.43
C LYS A 47 -16.36 5.47 5.85
N ASP A 48 -16.25 5.33 4.54
CA ASP A 48 -16.46 4.06 3.84
C ASP A 48 -15.18 3.23 3.77
N LEU A 49 -14.01 3.88 3.79
CA LEU A 49 -12.70 3.23 3.69
C LEU A 49 -12.46 2.10 4.71
N PRO A 50 -12.88 2.19 5.99
CA PRO A 50 -12.72 1.10 6.96
C PRO A 50 -13.47 -0.20 6.60
N GLN A 51 -14.41 -0.14 5.66
CA GLN A 51 -15.16 -1.31 5.18
C GLN A 51 -14.38 -2.09 4.12
N LEU A 52 -13.42 -1.46 3.42
CA LEU A 52 -12.62 -2.03 2.33
C LEU A 52 -11.40 -2.82 2.84
N LYS A 53 -11.66 -3.85 3.63
CA LYS A 53 -10.63 -4.61 4.37
C LYS A 53 -9.76 -5.47 3.45
N TYR A 54 -10.32 -6.04 2.40
CA TYR A 54 -9.61 -6.86 1.43
C TYR A 54 -8.75 -5.99 0.52
N LEU A 55 -9.28 -4.88 0.01
CA LEU A 55 -8.50 -3.92 -0.75
C LEU A 55 -7.35 -3.32 0.07
N ASP A 56 -7.56 -3.00 1.35
CA ASP A 56 -6.48 -2.57 2.26
C ASP A 56 -5.37 -3.63 2.38
N ARG A 57 -5.73 -4.92 2.48
CA ARG A 57 -4.75 -6.01 2.46
C ARG A 57 -4.00 -6.11 1.14
N VAL A 58 -4.67 -5.92 0.00
CA VAL A 58 -4.03 -5.90 -1.34
C VAL A 58 -3.01 -4.77 -1.43
N ILE A 59 -3.36 -3.56 -0.96
CA ILE A 59 -2.43 -2.42 -0.95
C ILE A 59 -1.23 -2.71 -0.05
N LYS A 60 -1.46 -3.24 1.16
CA LYS A 60 -0.39 -3.62 2.09
C LYS A 60 0.54 -4.69 1.51
N GLU A 61 -0.02 -5.70 0.86
CA GLU A 61 0.77 -6.76 0.24
C GLU A 61 1.57 -6.27 -0.98
N THR A 62 0.98 -5.37 -1.76
CA THR A 62 1.66 -4.65 -2.83
C THR A 62 2.88 -3.91 -2.28
N LEU A 63 2.71 -3.14 -1.20
CA LEU A 63 3.81 -2.39 -0.58
C LEU A 63 4.84 -3.29 0.14
N ARG A 64 4.43 -4.48 0.59
CA ARG A 64 5.35 -5.49 1.14
C ARG A 64 6.29 -6.05 0.08
N LEU A 65 5.78 -6.29 -1.13
CA LEU A 65 6.54 -6.82 -2.26
C LEU A 65 7.30 -5.73 -3.02
N PHE A 66 6.65 -4.59 -3.25
CA PHE A 66 7.12 -3.47 -4.06
C PHE A 66 6.92 -2.14 -3.30
N PRO A 67 7.76 -1.85 -2.28
CA PRO A 67 7.65 -0.60 -1.54
C PRO A 67 8.01 0.60 -2.42
N SER A 68 7.17 1.65 -2.42
CA SER A 68 7.45 2.89 -3.18
C SER A 68 8.73 3.60 -2.73
N VAL A 69 9.10 3.45 -1.45
CA VAL A 69 10.33 3.97 -0.87
C VAL A 69 11.11 2.81 -0.25
N PRO A 70 12.02 2.16 -0.99
CA PRO A 70 12.69 0.95 -0.54
C PRO A 70 13.83 1.19 0.46
N LEU A 71 14.29 2.43 0.61
CA LEU A 71 15.47 2.75 1.42
C LEU A 71 15.22 3.99 2.28
N ILE A 72 15.57 3.86 3.57
CA ILE A 72 15.63 4.97 4.51
C ILE A 72 17.04 4.98 5.09
N MET A 73 17.80 6.06 4.86
CA MET A 73 19.19 6.18 5.31
C MET A 73 19.31 7.02 6.58
N ARG A 74 20.35 6.73 7.37
CA ARG A 74 20.77 7.50 8.54
C ARG A 74 22.28 7.66 8.51
N GLN A 75 22.78 8.77 9.02
CA GLN A 75 24.20 9.01 9.27
C GLN A 75 24.45 8.97 10.77
N LEU A 76 25.46 8.22 11.21
CA LEU A 76 25.87 8.20 12.61
C LEU A 76 26.58 9.53 12.95
N THR A 77 26.21 10.12 14.08
CA THR A 77 26.85 11.32 14.64
C THR A 77 27.71 10.99 15.86
N GLU A 78 27.56 9.78 16.40
CA GLU A 78 28.30 9.21 17.51
C GLU A 78 28.31 7.69 17.38
N GLU A 79 29.19 7.03 18.14
CA GLU A 79 29.28 5.57 18.14
C GLU A 79 28.00 4.93 18.70
N VAL A 80 27.42 3.99 17.95
CA VAL A 80 26.18 3.29 18.32
C VAL A 80 26.43 1.79 18.42
N LYS A 81 26.03 1.22 19.57
CA LYS A 81 26.00 -0.22 19.76
C LYS A 81 24.69 -0.83 19.26
N LEU A 82 24.76 -1.67 18.24
CA LEU A 82 23.62 -2.44 17.71
C LEU A 82 23.86 -3.93 17.94
N GLY A 83 23.11 -4.50 18.88
CA GLY A 83 23.28 -5.89 19.31
C GLY A 83 24.64 -6.11 19.97
N LYS A 84 25.46 -6.99 19.37
CA LYS A 84 26.82 -7.33 19.86
C LYS A 84 27.93 -6.60 19.10
N ARG A 85 27.62 -5.57 18.30
CA ARG A 85 28.58 -4.83 17.49
C ARG A 85 28.47 -3.33 17.76
N ASP A 86 29.61 -2.66 17.72
CA ASP A 86 29.72 -1.22 17.81
C ASP A 86 29.94 -0.66 16.39
N PHE A 87 29.25 0.44 16.06
CA PHE A 87 29.31 1.13 14.77
C PHE A 87 29.71 2.58 15.02
N ALA A 88 30.73 3.07 14.32
CA ALA A 88 31.21 4.45 14.37
C ALA A 88 30.93 5.18 13.05
#